data_AF-A0AAU1VT03-F1
#
_entry.id   AF-A0AAU1VT03-F1
#
_cell.length_a   1.000
_cell.length_b   1.000
_cell.length_c   1.000
_cell.angle_alpha   90.00
_cell.angle_beta   90.00
_cell.angle_gamma   90.00
#
_symmetry.space_group_name_H-M   'P 1'
#
loop_
_entity.id
_entity.type
_entity.pdbx_description
1 polymer ?
#
loop_
_entity_poly.entity_id
_entity_poly.type
_entity_poly.pdbx_seq_one_letter_code
_entity_poly.pdbx_strand_id
1 'polypeptide(L)' 'MVLTLRLPTPTTPVFLTQPTHPSAVEANEAIRALVDSRAGQDWTSVEAAEYEVLLIEWAAATQDIGSGVIEAA' A
#
# COMPACT_ATOMS: atom_id res chain seq x y z
N MET A 1 -27.88 -7.71 22.05
CA MET A 1 -27.76 -6.87 20.85
C MET A 1 -26.34 -7.00 20.33
N VAL A 2 -26.12 -7.78 19.27
CA VAL A 2 -24.79 -8.02 18.68
C VAL A 2 -24.78 -7.38 17.29
N LEU A 3 -23.91 -6.39 17.09
CA LEU A 3 -23.75 -5.74 15.79
C LEU A 3 -22.81 -6.61 14.96
N THR A 4 -23.38 -7.37 14.03
CA THR A 4 -22.60 -8.04 12.99
C THR A 4 -22.24 -7.01 11.93
N LEU A 5 -20.99 -6.53 11.95
CA LEU A 5 -20.47 -5.71 10.87
C LEU A 5 -20.22 -6.62 9.66
N ARG A 6 -21.24 -6.80 8.80
CA ARG A 6 -21.03 -7.35 7.46
C ARG A 6 -20.39 -6.27 6.60
N LEU A 7 -19.09 -6.39 6.35
CA LEU A 7 -18.44 -5.70 5.24
C LEU A 7 -18.49 -6.64 4.00
N PRO A 8 -19.15 -6.26 2.89
CA PRO A 8 -19.08 -7.03 1.65
C PRO A 8 -17.98 -6.51 0.70
N THR A 9 -17.13 -7.45 0.24
CA THR A 9 -16.39 -7.51 -1.06
C THR A 9 -15.23 -6.52 -1.31
N PRO A 10 -14.18 -6.85 -2.11
CA PRO A 10 -14.12 -7.87 -3.17
C PRO A 10 -13.00 -8.92 -3.02
N THR A 11 -13.35 -10.18 -3.31
CA THR A 11 -12.41 -11.28 -3.56
C THR A 11 -11.96 -11.23 -5.02
N THR A 12 -11.24 -10.19 -5.40
CA THR A 12 -10.30 -10.31 -6.52
C THR A 12 -8.95 -10.37 -5.83
N PRO A 13 -8.21 -11.48 -5.87
CA PRO A 13 -6.77 -11.36 -5.72
C PRO A 13 -6.36 -10.57 -6.95
N VAL A 14 -6.33 -9.24 -6.83
CA VAL A 14 -5.42 -8.46 -7.63
C VAL A 14 -4.09 -9.09 -7.25
N PHE A 15 -3.60 -9.98 -8.10
CA PHE A 15 -2.19 -10.31 -8.13
C PHE A 15 -1.53 -8.98 -8.50
N LEU A 16 -1.44 -8.09 -7.51
CA LEU A 16 -0.54 -6.96 -7.52
C LEU A 16 0.77 -7.68 -7.75
N THR A 17 1.30 -7.56 -8.96
CA THR A 17 2.63 -8.01 -9.33
C THR A 17 3.50 -7.65 -8.15
N GLN A 18 3.91 -8.67 -7.38
CA GLN A 18 4.57 -8.42 -6.11
C GLN A 18 5.75 -7.51 -6.45
N PRO A 19 5.86 -6.33 -5.81
CA PRO A 19 6.92 -5.41 -6.13
C PRO A 19 8.23 -6.19 -6.08
N THR A 20 8.82 -6.39 -7.25
CA THR A 20 10.04 -7.20 -7.39
C THR A 20 11.25 -6.35 -6.96
N HIS A 21 11.06 -5.03 -6.94
CA HIS A 21 12.03 -4.08 -6.45
C HIS A 21 12.08 -4.11 -4.91
N PRO A 22 13.27 -4.34 -4.30
CA PRO A 22 13.42 -4.48 -2.85
C PRO A 22 12.91 -3.24 -2.08
N SER A 23 13.12 -2.03 -2.61
CA SER A 23 12.61 -0.80 -1.96
C SER A 23 11.08 -0.71 -1.95
N ALA A 24 10.40 -1.29 -2.94
CA ALA A 24 8.93 -1.33 -2.92
C ALA A 24 8.40 -2.41 -1.95
N VAL A 25 9.19 -3.44 -1.64
CA VAL A 25 8.86 -4.38 -0.57
C VAL A 25 9.03 -3.70 0.80
N GLU A 26 10.15 -3.01 1.00
CA GLU A 26 10.46 -2.31 2.24
C GLU A 26 9.42 -1.21 2.56
N ALA A 27 9.09 -0.37 1.57
CA ALA A 27 8.06 0.66 1.73
C ALA A 27 6.69 0.05 2.07
N ASN A 28 6.33 -1.08 1.45
CA ASN A 28 5.10 -1.81 1.79
C ASN A 28 5.10 -2.37 3.21
N GLU A 29 6.23 -2.87 3.70
CA GLU A 29 6.34 -3.38 5.06
C GLU A 29 6.25 -2.24 6.08
N ALA A 30 6.90 -1.11 5.82
CA ALA A 30 6.78 0.09 6.64
C ALA A 30 5.33 0.62 6.69
N ILE A 31 4.64 0.64 5.54
CA ILE A 31 3.21 0.97 5.45
C ILE A 31 2.39 0.03 6.34
N ARG A 32 2.60 -1.29 6.25
CA ARG A 32 1.87 -2.27 7.05
C ARG A 32 2.11 -2.09 8.54
N ALA A 33 3.36 -1.86 8.95
CA ALA A 33 3.71 -1.62 10.35
C ALA A 33 3.04 -0.36 10.90
N LEU A 34 3.01 0.74 10.12
CA LEU A 34 2.36 1.98 10.49
C LEU A 34 0.83 1.81 10.66
N VAL A 35 0.19 1.14 9.70
CA VAL A 35 -1.25 0.87 9.72
C VAL A 35 -1.63 -0.04 10.90
N ASP A 36 -0.84 -1.09 11.16
CA ASP A 36 -1.08 -2.04 12.26
C ASP A 36 -0.91 -1.38 13.63
N SER A 37 0.12 -0.54 13.79
CA SER A 37 0.34 0.29 14.99
C SER A 37 -0.86 1.19 15.31
N ARG A 38 -1.64 1.58 14.28
CA ARG A 38 -2.83 2.43 14.40
C ARG A 38 -4.14 1.70 14.23
N ALA A 39 -4.14 0.37 14.30
CA ALA A 39 -5.36 -0.41 14.18
C ALA A 39 -6.39 -0.01 15.26
N GLY A 40 -7.47 0.66 14.82
CA GLY A 40 -8.55 1.10 15.70
C GLY A 40 -8.32 2.44 16.40
N GLN A 41 -7.33 3.22 15.99
CA GLN A 41 -7.09 4.58 16.50
C GLN A 41 -7.13 5.60 15.36
N ASP A 42 -7.51 6.84 15.69
CA ASP A 42 -7.40 7.96 14.75
C ASP A 42 -5.94 8.30 14.49
N TRP A 43 -5.68 8.75 13.26
CA TRP A 43 -4.33 9.10 12.82
C TRP A 43 -4.01 10.55 13.17
N THR A 44 -2.80 10.78 13.66
CA THR A 44 -2.31 12.15 13.81
C THR A 44 -1.88 12.71 12.46
N SER A 45 -1.84 14.04 12.33
CA SER A 45 -1.39 14.70 11.09
C SER A 45 0.05 14.36 10.71
N VAL A 46 0.90 14.04 11.70
CA VAL A 46 2.27 13.59 11.46
C VAL A 46 2.28 12.24 10.76
N GLU A 47 1.43 11.31 11.21
CA GLU A 47 1.41 9.93 10.70
C GLU A 47 0.73 9.81 9.36
N ALA A 48 -0.28 10.66 9.13
CA ALA A 48 -0.82 10.83 7.79
C ALA A 48 0.27 11.28 6.81
N ALA A 49 1.10 12.25 7.19
CA ALA A 49 2.21 12.71 6.35
C ALA A 49 3.28 11.62 6.14
N GLU A 50 3.62 10.84 7.18
CA GLU A 50 4.55 9.71 7.03
C GLU A 50 4.00 8.63 6.09
N TYR A 51 2.72 8.31 6.20
CA TYR A 51 2.07 7.38 5.28
C TYR A 51 2.06 7.90 3.83
N GLU A 52 1.82 9.19 3.62
CA GLU A 52 1.91 9.80 2.29
C GLU A 52 3.30 9.68 1.67
N VAL A 53 4.36 9.92 2.46
CA VAL A 53 5.74 9.72 2.00
C VAL A 53 5.98 8.26 1.60
N LEU A 54 5.60 7.32 2.45
CA LEU A 54 5.77 5.89 2.16
C LEU A 54 4.99 5.45 0.91
N LEU A 55 3.81 6.02 0.66
CA LEU A 55 3.04 5.77 -0.56
C LEU A 55 3.74 6.29 -1.82
N ILE A 56 4.36 7.46 -1.74
CA ILE A 56 5.12 8.04 -2.86
C ILE A 56 6.35 7.19 -3.16
N GLU A 57 7.09 6.77 -2.12
CA GLU A 57 8.26 5.91 -2.28
C GLU A 57 7.90 4.55 -2.89
N TRP A 58 6.81 3.94 -2.40
CA TRP A 58 6.28 2.72 -2.97
C TRP A 58 5.84 2.90 -4.43
N ALA A 59 5.14 3.99 -4.75
CA ALA A 59 4.72 4.30 -6.11
C ALA A 59 5.91 4.52 -7.04
N ALA A 60 6.97 5.20 -6.59
CA ALA A 60 8.19 5.39 -7.36
C ALA A 60 8.89 4.05 -7.65
N ALA A 61 9.07 3.22 -6.62
CA ALA A 61 9.74 1.93 -6.74
C ALA A 61 8.93 0.87 -7.52
N THR A 62 7.60 1.02 -7.62
CA THR A 62 6.76 0.17 -8.48
C THR A 62 6.71 0.66 -9.93
N GLN A 63 6.83 1.96 -10.18
CA GLN A 63 6.91 2.53 -11.52
C GLN A 63 8.23 2.23 -12.23
N ASP A 64 9.34 2.08 -11.51
CA ASP A 64 10.63 1.65 -12.09
C ASP A 64 10.51 0.29 -12.82
N ILE A 65 9.68 -0.61 -12.30
CA ILE A 65 9.37 -1.92 -12.91
C ILE A 65 8.50 -1.76 -14.18
N GLY A 66 7.73 -0.68 -14.29
CA GLY A 66 6.86 -0.35 -15.42
C GLY A 66 7.49 0.54 -16.48
N SER A 67 8.67 1.10 -16.23
CA SER A 67 9.44 1.90 -17.22
C SER A 67 10.23 1.02 -18.20
N GLY A 68 9.87 -0.26 -18.33
CA GLY A 68 10.11 -1.04 -19.54
C GLY A 68 9.03 -0.65 -20.56
N VAL A 69 9.36 0.32 -21.40
CA VAL A 69 8.52 0.87 -22.46
C VAL A 69 7.69 -0.22 -23.16
N ILE A 70 6.36 -0.13 -23.08
CA ILE A 70 5.50 -0.69 -24.14
C ILE A 70 5.55 0.30 -25.31
N GLU A 71 6.64 0.27 -26.08
CA GLU A 71 6.68 0.88 -27.42
C GLU A 71 5.73 0.08 -28.31
N ALA A 72 4.53 0.60 -28.52
CA ALA A 72 3.65 0.18 -29.59
C ALA A 72 3.70 1.27 -30.68
N ALA A 73 4.60 1.10 -31.65
CA ALA A 73 4.58 1.79 -32.94
C ALA A 73 5.23 0.91 -34.02
#